data_AF-A0AAD6ZMD9-F1
#
_entry.id   AF-A0AAD6ZMD9-F1
#
_cell.length_a   1.000
_cell.length_b   1.000
_cell.length_c   1.000
_cell.angle_alpha   90.00
_cell.angle_beta   90.00
_cell.angle_gamma   90.00
#
_symmetry.space_group_name_H-M   'P 1'
#
loop_
_entity.id
_entity.type
_entity.pdbx_description
1 polymer ?
#
loop_
_entity_poly.entity_id
_entity_poly.type
_entity_poly.pdbx_seq_one_letter_code
_entity_poly.pdbx_strand_id
1 'polypeptide(L)'
;MASSARAPLRDKNVTTDEGGQIMSTTLSPEPESARIARLEAELEAMKAQRDHADAALCAERQRAPVPRRGHNSTAADESIPRPCNAAKVRMEELREMLDIEKMEWNAIRTATRDALTAAQLDMERNWKAQKPSKLAMAYNAVEEKFPILRQCEGQWGVDRIAKQTLSNRKSYQRCVHNTATYRGRRAVARRTAARRAASARRTFSHTPPATPSCTSAIPASSPRRSPSAGPSQPRRRAQPLRVSSFDSDEDLMDLDDDVQDNGDEDDEPKLSRSEGKKRAALPDGQARKRSRRD
;
A
#
# COMPACT_ATOMS: atom_id res chain seq x y z
N MET A 1 20.09 20.05 16.12
CA MET A 1 21.09 19.07 15.63
C MET A 1 21.49 18.20 16.81
N ALA A 2 20.82 17.06 17.01
CA ALA A 2 21.10 16.17 18.14
C ALA A 2 21.98 15.02 17.64
N SER A 3 23.26 15.04 18.02
CA SER A 3 24.21 13.96 17.80
C SER A 3 23.79 12.72 18.59
N SER A 4 23.23 11.73 17.89
CA SER A 4 22.96 10.42 18.47
C SER A 4 24.23 9.57 18.36
N ALA A 5 24.94 9.45 19.49
CA ALA A 5 26.14 8.64 19.63
C ALA A 5 25.78 7.16 19.56
N ARG A 6 26.30 6.47 18.54
CA ARG A 6 26.10 5.03 18.30
C ARG A 6 27.07 4.25 19.17
N ALA A 7 26.55 3.52 20.17
CA ALA A 7 27.36 2.70 21.07
C ALA A 7 27.98 1.49 20.31
N PRO A 8 29.22 1.09 20.64
CA PRO A 8 29.90 -0.04 20.00
C PRO A 8 29.34 -1.38 20.51
N LEU A 9 29.04 -2.28 19.56
CA LEU A 9 28.73 -3.68 19.81
C LEU A 9 29.94 -4.34 20.49
N ARG A 10 29.74 -4.86 21.70
CA ARG A 10 30.71 -5.74 22.37
C ARG A 10 30.56 -7.15 21.78
N ASP A 11 31.55 -7.55 21.00
CA ASP A 11 31.78 -8.95 20.64
C ASP A 11 32.08 -9.74 21.92
N LYS A 12 31.16 -10.64 22.27
CA LYS A 12 31.37 -11.62 23.33
C LYS A 12 32.06 -12.82 22.71
N ASN A 13 33.37 -12.90 22.91
CA ASN A 13 34.15 -14.10 22.67
C ASN A 13 33.61 -15.21 23.58
N VAL A 14 32.96 -16.20 22.96
CA VAL A 14 32.58 -17.46 23.59
C VAL A 14 33.86 -18.30 23.67
N THR A 15 34.41 -18.38 24.88
CA THR A 15 35.46 -19.33 25.25
C THR A 15 34.84 -20.72 25.28
N THR A 16 35.19 -21.55 24.31
CA THR A 16 34.92 -22.98 24.32
C THR A 16 35.93 -23.63 25.26
N ASP A 17 35.46 -24.01 26.44
CA ASP A 17 36.20 -24.83 27.40
C ASP A 17 36.15 -26.30 26.93
N GLU A 18 37.29 -26.78 26.42
CA GLU A 18 37.52 -28.18 26.08
C GLU A 18 37.82 -28.94 27.37
N GLY A 19 36.97 -29.90 27.75
CA GLY A 19 37.27 -30.75 28.92
C GLY A 19 36.15 -31.62 29.46
N GLY A 20 35.03 -31.77 28.75
CA GLY A 20 33.92 -32.62 29.16
C GLY A 20 34.12 -34.07 28.71
N GLN A 21 34.60 -34.90 29.62
CA GLN A 21 34.62 -36.36 29.59
C GLN A 21 33.34 -36.92 28.94
N ILE A 22 33.41 -37.33 27.67
CA ILE A 22 32.33 -38.05 27.00
C ILE A 22 32.27 -39.46 27.56
N MET A 23 31.59 -39.63 28.70
CA MET A 23 31.03 -40.93 29.06
C MET A 23 30.10 -41.30 27.93
N SER A 24 30.63 -42.14 27.02
CA SER A 24 29.91 -42.72 25.91
C SER A 24 28.81 -43.57 26.51
N THR A 25 27.68 -42.91 26.78
CA THR A 25 26.44 -43.56 27.15
C THR A 25 26.12 -44.40 25.92
N THR A 26 26.36 -45.70 26.05
CA THR A 26 25.95 -46.72 25.09
C THR A 26 24.43 -46.61 24.95
N LEU A 27 24.03 -45.70 24.06
CA LEU A 27 22.70 -45.61 23.48
C LEU A 27 22.51 -46.92 22.74
N SER A 28 22.02 -47.91 23.49
CA SER A 28 21.38 -49.09 22.93
C SER A 28 20.45 -48.57 21.83
N PRO A 29 20.60 -49.03 20.58
CA PRO A 29 19.74 -48.57 19.49
C PRO A 29 18.32 -49.02 19.83
N GLU A 30 17.54 -48.12 20.43
CA GLU A 30 16.10 -48.29 20.45
C GLU A 30 15.68 -48.55 19.00
N PRO A 31 14.87 -49.58 18.75
CA PRO A 31 14.42 -49.86 17.41
C PRO A 31 13.78 -48.58 16.88
N GLU A 32 14.17 -48.14 15.68
CA GLU A 32 13.72 -46.86 15.13
C GLU A 32 12.18 -46.73 15.11
N SER A 33 11.49 -47.87 15.06
CA SER A 33 10.03 -47.97 15.22
C SER A 33 9.51 -47.46 16.57
N ALA A 34 10.20 -47.71 17.69
CA ALA A 34 9.83 -47.19 19.01
C ALA A 34 10.02 -45.67 19.09
N ARG A 35 11.09 -45.15 18.48
CA ARG A 35 11.34 -43.71 18.40
C ARG A 35 10.28 -42.99 17.57
N ILE A 36 9.86 -43.57 16.44
CA ILE A 36 8.80 -43.02 15.59
C ILE A 36 7.47 -43.00 16.36
N ALA A 37 7.09 -44.11 16.99
CA ALA A 37 5.86 -44.20 17.78
C ALA A 37 5.82 -43.16 18.92
N ARG A 38 6.97 -42.91 19.57
CA ARG A 38 7.08 -41.87 20.61
C ARG A 38 6.88 -40.46 20.06
N LEU A 39 7.47 -40.15 18.91
CA LEU A 39 7.35 -38.84 18.26
C LEU A 39 5.93 -38.60 17.73
N GLU A 40 5.27 -39.63 17.21
CA GLU A 40 3.87 -39.55 16.77
C GLU A 40 2.92 -39.29 17.94
N ALA A 41 3.12 -39.99 19.06
CA ALA A 41 2.36 -39.73 20.30
C ALA A 41 2.59 -38.31 20.84
N GLU A 42 3.81 -37.78 20.74
CA GLU A 42 4.12 -36.41 21.16
C GLU A 42 3.45 -35.36 20.25
N LEU A 43 3.42 -35.59 18.92
CA LEU A 43 2.70 -34.72 17.98
C LEU A 43 1.19 -34.74 18.21
N GLU A 44 0.62 -35.89 18.55
CA GLU A 44 -0.80 -36.01 18.88
C GLU A 44 -1.14 -35.28 20.18
N ALA A 45 -0.29 -35.40 21.22
CA ALA A 45 -0.45 -34.66 22.47
C ALA A 45 -0.38 -33.13 22.25
N MET A 46 0.56 -32.65 21.45
CA MET A 46 0.69 -31.21 21.12
C MET A 46 -0.51 -30.69 20.32
N LYS A 47 -1.07 -31.50 19.41
CA LYS A 47 -2.30 -31.15 18.68
C LYS A 47 -3.51 -31.06 19.62
N ALA A 48 -3.69 -32.04 20.49
CA ALA A 48 -4.77 -32.03 21.48
C ALA A 48 -4.69 -30.82 22.42
N GLN A 49 -3.48 -30.43 22.84
CA GLN A 49 -3.26 -29.24 23.66
C GLN A 49 -3.65 -27.95 22.93
N ARG A 50 -3.31 -27.83 21.63
CA ARG A 50 -3.70 -26.68 20.81
C ARG A 50 -5.22 -26.61 20.64
N ASP A 51 -5.85 -27.74 20.33
CA ASP A 51 -7.30 -27.78 20.13
C ASP A 51 -8.06 -27.46 21.44
N HIS A 52 -7.54 -27.89 22.60
CA HIS A 52 -8.06 -27.49 23.91
C HIS A 52 -7.90 -25.98 24.18
N ALA A 53 -6.75 -25.39 23.82
CA ALA A 53 -6.53 -23.95 23.95
C ALA A 53 -7.47 -23.13 23.03
N ASP A 54 -7.66 -23.58 21.79
CA ASP A 54 -8.59 -22.95 20.84
C ASP A 54 -10.05 -23.06 21.32
N ALA A 55 -10.44 -24.22 21.88
CA ALA A 55 -11.75 -24.41 22.48
C ALA A 55 -11.96 -23.49 23.71
N ALA A 56 -10.94 -23.32 24.55
CA ALA A 56 -10.98 -22.41 25.69
C ALA A 56 -11.14 -20.94 25.25
N LEU A 57 -10.40 -20.50 24.24
CA LEU A 57 -10.54 -19.16 23.65
C LEU A 57 -11.93 -18.95 23.03
N CYS A 58 -12.48 -19.96 22.37
CA CYS A 58 -13.85 -19.92 21.85
C CYS A 58 -14.90 -19.81 22.96
N ALA A 59 -14.75 -20.57 24.06
CA ALA A 59 -15.65 -20.51 25.21
C ALA A 59 -15.56 -19.16 25.95
N GLU A 60 -14.35 -18.63 26.12
CA GLU A 60 -14.13 -17.30 26.72
C GLU A 60 -14.77 -16.19 25.87
N ARG A 61 -14.64 -16.27 24.55
CA ARG A 61 -15.28 -15.32 23.63
C ARG A 61 -16.80 -15.35 23.68
N GLN A 62 -17.42 -16.50 24.01
CA GLN A 62 -18.86 -16.61 24.21
C GLN A 62 -19.31 -16.08 25.59
N ARG A 63 -18.43 -16.16 26.60
CA ARG A 63 -18.69 -15.65 27.96
C ARG A 63 -18.44 -14.15 28.10
N ALA A 64 -17.47 -13.60 27.36
CA ALA A 64 -17.25 -12.17 27.34
C ALA A 64 -18.55 -11.51 26.88
N PRO A 65 -19.21 -10.68 27.73
CA PRO A 65 -20.36 -9.91 27.28
C PRO A 65 -19.85 -9.14 26.08
N VAL A 66 -20.36 -9.47 24.88
CA VAL A 66 -20.06 -8.69 23.68
C VAL A 66 -20.31 -7.27 24.11
N PRO A 67 -19.30 -6.39 24.16
CA PRO A 67 -19.54 -5.00 24.51
C PRO A 67 -20.54 -4.57 23.45
N ARG A 68 -21.80 -4.50 23.84
CA ARG A 68 -22.82 -3.82 23.06
C ARG A 68 -22.17 -2.47 22.91
N ARG A 69 -21.72 -2.19 21.70
CA ARG A 69 -21.11 -0.93 21.31
C ARG A 69 -22.25 0.06 21.49
N GLY A 70 -22.49 0.41 22.75
CA GLY A 70 -23.47 1.37 23.17
C GLY A 70 -22.93 2.64 22.59
N HIS A 71 -23.55 3.09 21.51
CA HIS A 71 -23.42 4.43 20.99
C HIS A 71 -23.96 5.39 22.06
N ASN A 72 -23.27 5.47 23.19
CA ASN A 72 -23.38 6.57 24.13
C ASN A 72 -22.47 7.68 23.56
N SER A 73 -22.73 8.06 22.32
CA SER A 73 -22.17 9.26 21.72
C SER A 73 -23.11 10.39 22.09
N THR A 74 -22.82 11.06 23.19
CA THR A 74 -23.22 12.46 23.37
C THR A 74 -22.48 13.40 22.40
N ALA A 75 -21.60 12.86 21.54
CA ALA A 75 -21.02 13.48 20.34
C ALA A 75 -21.75 13.07 19.04
N ALA A 76 -23.05 12.74 19.11
CA ALA A 76 -23.83 12.26 17.96
C ALA A 76 -24.06 13.29 16.84
N ASP A 77 -23.72 14.57 17.04
CA ASP A 77 -24.04 15.62 16.06
C ASP A 77 -22.99 15.79 14.94
N GLU A 78 -21.84 15.11 15.01
CA GLU A 78 -20.78 15.24 13.98
C GLU A 78 -20.56 13.95 13.17
N SER A 79 -21.53 13.02 13.17
CA SER A 79 -21.43 11.86 12.29
C SER A 79 -21.74 12.25 10.85
N ILE A 80 -20.80 11.98 9.95
CA ILE A 80 -20.94 12.24 8.52
C ILE A 80 -21.74 11.08 7.91
N PRO A 81 -23.00 11.32 7.47
CA PRO A 81 -23.87 10.27 6.97
C PRO A 81 -23.27 9.64 5.71
N ARG A 82 -23.53 8.34 5.52
CA ARG A 82 -23.07 7.66 4.30
C ARG A 82 -23.83 8.20 3.08
N PRO A 83 -23.15 8.79 2.08
CA PRO A 83 -23.83 9.27 0.88
C PRO A 83 -24.43 8.11 0.10
N CYS A 84 -25.58 8.34 -0.54
CA CYS A 84 -26.31 7.33 -1.31
C CYS A 84 -25.41 6.60 -2.32
N ASN A 85 -24.44 7.31 -2.90
CA ASN A 85 -23.46 6.77 -3.84
C ASN A 85 -22.03 6.99 -3.37
N ALA A 86 -21.63 6.38 -2.25
CA ALA A 86 -20.26 6.48 -1.70
C ALA A 86 -19.14 6.13 -2.71
N ALA A 87 -19.41 5.33 -3.74
CA ALA A 87 -18.44 5.02 -4.79
C ALA A 87 -18.18 6.18 -5.77
N LYS A 88 -19.05 7.18 -5.83
CA LYS A 88 -18.93 8.36 -6.70
C LYS A 88 -18.28 9.56 -6.00
N VAL A 89 -18.18 9.52 -4.67
CA VAL A 89 -17.52 10.57 -3.89
C VAL A 89 -16.05 10.64 -4.30
N ARG A 90 -15.61 11.83 -4.69
CA ARG A 90 -14.23 12.08 -5.07
C ARG A 90 -13.34 12.14 -3.83
N MET A 91 -12.04 11.89 -3.99
CA MET A 91 -11.12 11.91 -2.84
C MET A 91 -10.97 13.32 -2.26
N GLU A 92 -11.09 14.35 -3.10
CA GLU A 92 -11.05 15.76 -2.72
C GLU A 92 -12.30 16.12 -1.90
N GLU A 93 -13.47 15.66 -2.34
CA GLU A 93 -14.75 15.85 -1.65
C GLU A 93 -14.75 15.15 -0.28
N LEU A 94 -14.23 13.91 -0.20
CA LEU A 94 -14.08 13.22 1.08
C LEU A 94 -13.13 13.97 2.02
N ARG A 95 -12.04 14.54 1.50
CA ARG A 95 -11.11 15.36 2.29
C ARG A 95 -11.77 16.64 2.79
N GLU A 96 -12.54 17.32 1.95
CA GLU A 96 -13.31 18.53 2.30
C GLU A 96 -14.38 18.23 3.35
N MET A 97 -15.09 17.11 3.22
CA MET A 97 -16.10 16.67 4.20
C MET A 97 -15.52 16.39 5.59
N LEU A 98 -14.25 15.99 5.65
CA LEU A 98 -13.54 15.75 6.91
C LEU A 98 -12.82 17.01 7.42
N ASP A 99 -12.80 18.11 6.65
CA ASP A 99 -12.07 19.35 6.96
C ASP A 99 -10.57 19.13 7.27
N ILE A 100 -9.90 18.32 6.43
CA ILE A 100 -8.50 17.92 6.65
C ILE A 100 -7.55 18.62 5.67
N GLU A 101 -6.41 19.10 6.17
CA GLU A 101 -5.35 19.68 5.34
C GLU A 101 -4.68 18.64 4.41
N LYS A 102 -4.12 19.08 3.28
CA LYS A 102 -3.44 18.20 2.30
C LYS A 102 -2.35 17.33 2.93
N MET A 103 -1.57 17.86 3.88
CA MET A 103 -0.48 17.13 4.53
C MET A 103 -1.00 15.98 5.40
N GLU A 104 -2.01 16.23 6.23
CA GLU A 104 -2.65 15.21 7.06
C GLU A 104 -3.39 14.17 6.21
N TRP A 105 -4.03 14.61 5.11
CA TRP A 105 -4.63 13.71 4.14
C TRP A 105 -3.62 12.71 3.55
N ASN A 106 -2.42 13.18 3.20
CA ASN A 106 -1.34 12.32 2.71
C ASN A 106 -0.85 11.33 3.79
N ALA A 107 -0.84 11.75 5.07
CA ALA A 107 -0.52 10.88 6.20
C ALA A 107 -1.57 9.76 6.35
N ILE A 108 -2.87 10.09 6.24
CA ILE A 108 -3.98 9.12 6.27
C ILE A 108 -3.83 8.10 5.14
N ARG A 109 -3.58 8.55 3.91
CA ARG A 109 -3.40 7.66 2.75
C ARG A 109 -2.21 6.72 2.94
N THR A 110 -1.12 7.23 3.51
CA THR A 110 0.09 6.44 3.78
C THR A 110 -0.18 5.40 4.86
N ALA A 111 -0.76 5.81 5.99
CA ALA A 111 -1.13 4.89 7.06
C ALA A 111 -2.13 3.82 6.61
N THR A 112 -3.06 4.17 5.72
CA THR A 112 -4.00 3.20 5.12
C THR A 112 -3.25 2.17 4.29
N ARG A 113 -2.30 2.60 3.46
CA ARG A 113 -1.45 1.68 2.67
C ARG A 113 -0.63 0.76 3.57
N ASP A 114 -0.06 1.30 4.64
CA ASP A 114 0.74 0.54 5.59
C ASP A 114 -0.11 -0.47 6.36
N ALA A 115 -1.31 -0.08 6.82
CA ALA A 115 -2.25 -0.96 7.50
C ALA A 115 -2.73 -2.10 6.59
N LEU A 116 -3.04 -1.82 5.32
CA LEU A 116 -3.39 -2.85 4.34
C LEU A 116 -2.24 -3.84 4.10
N THR A 117 -1.00 -3.35 4.10
CA THR A 117 0.20 -4.18 3.93
C THR A 117 0.46 -5.02 5.19
N ALA A 118 0.34 -4.43 6.38
CA ALA A 118 0.51 -5.11 7.67
C ALA A 118 -0.55 -6.20 7.89
N ALA A 119 -1.79 -5.96 7.45
CA ALA A 119 -2.87 -6.95 7.45
C ALA A 119 -2.68 -8.07 6.40
N GLN A 120 -1.62 -8.00 5.59
CA GLN A 120 -1.30 -8.95 4.52
C GLN A 120 -2.49 -9.17 3.59
N LEU A 121 -3.09 -8.07 3.12
CA LEU A 121 -4.08 -8.17 2.05
C LEU A 121 -3.42 -8.54 0.73
N ASP A 122 -4.10 -9.40 -0.03
CA ASP A 122 -3.65 -9.81 -1.34
C ASP A 122 -3.93 -8.65 -2.32
N MET A 123 -2.88 -7.95 -2.72
CA MET A 123 -3.01 -6.73 -3.52
C MET A 123 -3.48 -7.03 -4.96
N GLU A 124 -3.38 -8.27 -5.43
CA GLU A 124 -3.75 -8.67 -6.79
C GLU A 124 -5.24 -9.05 -6.87
N ARG A 125 -5.79 -9.62 -5.79
CA ARG A 125 -7.20 -10.03 -5.72
C ARG A 125 -8.18 -8.88 -5.78
N ASN A 126 -9.34 -9.14 -6.38
CA ASN A 126 -10.45 -8.18 -6.42
C ASN A 126 -10.88 -7.78 -5.00
N TRP A 127 -11.34 -6.54 -4.82
CA TRP A 127 -11.78 -6.01 -3.54
C TRP A 127 -12.83 -6.90 -2.86
N LYS A 128 -13.82 -7.37 -3.63
CA LYS A 128 -14.88 -8.26 -3.13
C LYS A 128 -14.37 -9.65 -2.67
N ALA A 129 -13.19 -10.06 -3.14
CA ALA A 129 -12.58 -11.34 -2.80
C ALA A 129 -11.63 -11.26 -1.59
N GLN A 130 -11.46 -10.08 -1.00
CA GLN A 130 -10.64 -9.90 0.20
C GLN A 130 -11.32 -10.50 1.43
N LYS A 131 -10.53 -11.00 2.37
CA LYS A 131 -11.06 -11.52 3.64
C LYS A 131 -11.59 -10.36 4.48
N PRO A 132 -12.90 -10.32 4.83
CA PRO A 132 -13.49 -9.19 5.56
C PRO A 132 -12.87 -8.98 6.94
N SER A 133 -12.40 -10.06 7.59
CA SER A 133 -11.69 -9.97 8.88
C SER A 133 -10.37 -9.18 8.78
N LYS A 134 -9.61 -9.35 7.69
CA LYS A 134 -8.36 -8.60 7.48
C LYS A 134 -8.63 -7.13 7.17
N LEU A 135 -9.70 -6.86 6.40
CA LEU A 135 -10.15 -5.49 6.13
C LEU A 135 -10.54 -4.76 7.42
N ALA A 136 -11.36 -5.39 8.27
CA ALA A 136 -11.76 -4.82 9.55
C ALA A 136 -10.55 -4.54 10.45
N MET A 137 -9.55 -5.43 10.49
CA MET A 137 -8.30 -5.20 11.22
C MET A 137 -7.54 -3.98 10.70
N ALA A 138 -7.40 -3.86 9.37
CA ALA A 138 -6.76 -2.70 8.75
C ALA A 138 -7.52 -1.40 9.03
N TYR A 139 -8.86 -1.41 8.98
CA TYR A 139 -9.68 -0.22 9.26
C TYR A 139 -9.55 0.23 10.70
N ASN A 140 -9.63 -0.70 11.65
CA ASN A 140 -9.46 -0.39 13.07
C ASN A 140 -8.08 0.22 13.34
N ALA A 141 -7.02 -0.31 12.70
CA ALA A 141 -5.66 0.23 12.85
C ALA A 141 -5.52 1.66 12.27
N VAL A 142 -6.26 1.99 11.21
CA VAL A 142 -6.28 3.34 10.64
C VAL A 142 -7.09 4.30 11.53
N GLU A 143 -8.26 3.89 12.00
CA GLU A 143 -9.12 4.68 12.90
C GLU A 143 -8.52 4.89 14.29
N GLU A 144 -7.64 4.00 14.74
CA GLU A 144 -6.86 4.18 15.97
C GLU A 144 -5.84 5.31 15.81
N LYS A 145 -5.21 5.44 14.64
CA LYS A 145 -4.25 6.52 14.35
C LYS A 145 -4.93 7.85 14.01
N PHE A 146 -6.06 7.80 13.30
CA PHE A 146 -6.79 8.97 12.81
C PHE A 146 -8.24 8.90 13.27
N PRO A 147 -8.56 9.39 14.48
CA PRO A 147 -9.90 9.30 15.04
C PRO A 147 -10.94 10.09 14.24
N ILE A 148 -10.53 11.09 13.46
CA ILE A 148 -11.41 11.87 12.57
C ILE A 148 -12.18 10.99 11.57
N LEU A 149 -11.59 9.87 11.14
CA LEU A 149 -12.24 8.93 10.22
C LEU A 149 -13.40 8.16 10.87
N ARG A 150 -13.49 8.15 12.22
CA ARG A 150 -14.62 7.56 12.95
C ARG A 150 -15.90 8.40 12.82
N GLN A 151 -15.80 9.64 12.37
CA GLN A 151 -16.96 10.48 12.06
C GLN A 151 -17.76 9.90 10.87
N CYS A 152 -17.13 9.17 9.94
CA CYS A 152 -17.82 8.52 8.83
C CYS A 152 -18.66 7.32 9.28
N GLU A 153 -19.98 7.40 9.09
CA GLU A 153 -20.91 6.34 9.50
C GLU A 153 -20.56 4.96 8.90
N GLY A 154 -20.34 3.95 9.75
CA GLY A 154 -20.03 2.60 9.27
C GLY A 154 -18.71 2.51 8.48
N GLN A 155 -17.73 3.36 8.79
CA GLN A 155 -16.37 3.32 8.26
C GLN A 155 -16.30 3.52 6.72
N TRP A 156 -17.31 4.15 6.13
CA TRP A 156 -17.41 4.30 4.66
C TRP A 156 -16.25 5.11 4.07
N GLY A 157 -15.74 6.11 4.82
CA GLY A 157 -14.59 6.91 4.42
C GLY A 157 -13.30 6.08 4.32
N VAL A 158 -13.01 5.26 5.34
CA VAL A 158 -11.85 4.37 5.36
C VAL A 158 -11.95 3.31 4.26
N ASP A 159 -13.14 2.73 4.05
CA ASP A 159 -13.42 1.80 2.96
C ASP A 159 -13.14 2.44 1.58
N ARG A 160 -13.55 3.69 1.37
CA ARG A 160 -13.29 4.45 0.14
C ARG A 160 -11.79 4.67 -0.09
N ILE A 161 -11.06 5.11 0.92
CA ILE A 161 -9.60 5.35 0.83
C ILE A 161 -8.85 4.04 0.55
N ALA A 162 -9.25 2.95 1.20
CA ALA A 162 -8.64 1.63 1.01
C ALA A 162 -8.87 1.09 -0.41
N LYS A 163 -10.11 1.20 -0.92
CA LYS A 163 -10.44 0.83 -2.32
C LYS A 163 -9.61 1.59 -3.32
N GLN A 164 -9.49 2.92 -3.16
CA GLN A 164 -8.70 3.75 -4.06
C GLN A 164 -7.22 3.36 -4.01
N THR A 165 -6.69 3.09 -2.81
CA THR A 165 -5.29 2.67 -2.62
C THR A 165 -4.97 1.37 -3.37
N LEU A 166 -5.85 0.37 -3.31
CA LEU A 166 -5.68 -0.88 -4.04
C LEU A 166 -5.86 -0.72 -5.55
N SER A 167 -6.85 0.07 -5.98
CA SER A 167 -7.06 0.36 -7.41
C SER A 167 -5.82 1.02 -8.03
N ASN A 168 -5.27 2.04 -7.36
CA ASN A 168 -4.06 2.73 -7.80
C ASN A 168 -2.86 1.79 -7.86
N ARG A 169 -2.72 0.90 -6.88
CA ARG A 169 -1.64 -0.10 -6.87
C ARG A 169 -1.73 -1.06 -8.05
N LYS A 170 -2.93 -1.57 -8.36
CA LYS A 170 -3.14 -2.45 -9.53
C LYS A 170 -2.86 -1.73 -10.84
N SER A 171 -3.34 -0.49 -10.97
CA SER A 171 -3.06 0.37 -12.11
C SER A 171 -1.54 0.55 -12.29
N TYR A 172 -0.83 0.84 -11.19
CA TYR A 172 0.62 0.97 -11.21
C TYR A 172 1.33 -0.34 -11.60
N GLN A 173 0.96 -1.48 -11.02
CA GLN A 173 1.53 -2.79 -11.37
C GLN A 173 1.34 -3.11 -12.85
N ARG A 174 0.14 -2.89 -13.41
CA ARG A 174 -0.11 -3.03 -14.86
C ARG A 174 0.85 -2.19 -15.69
N CYS A 175 1.10 -0.94 -15.29
CA CYS A 175 2.03 -0.06 -15.99
C CYS A 175 3.50 -0.49 -15.87
N VAL A 176 3.88 -1.10 -14.75
CA VAL A 176 5.24 -1.61 -14.53
C VAL A 176 5.52 -2.84 -15.40
N HIS A 177 4.56 -3.76 -15.50
CA HIS A 177 4.72 -4.98 -16.29
C HIS A 177 4.51 -4.76 -17.79
N ASN A 178 3.63 -3.83 -18.18
CA ASN A 178 3.36 -3.52 -19.58
C ASN A 178 3.87 -2.13 -19.95
N THR A 179 5.14 -2.08 -20.38
CA THR A 179 5.79 -0.86 -20.87
C THR A 179 5.19 -0.33 -22.18
N ALA A 180 4.41 -1.14 -22.91
CA ALA A 180 3.73 -0.73 -24.12
C ALA A 180 2.46 0.10 -23.85
N THR A 181 1.92 0.09 -22.63
CA THR A 181 0.83 1.00 -22.25
C THR A 181 1.30 2.46 -22.30
N TYR A 182 0.39 3.41 -22.55
CA TYR A 182 0.72 4.85 -22.52
C TYR A 182 1.38 5.27 -21.20
N ARG A 183 0.81 4.82 -20.07
CA ARG A 183 1.37 5.08 -18.73
C ARG A 183 2.72 4.39 -18.52
N GLY A 184 2.90 3.16 -18.99
CA GLY A 184 4.18 2.45 -19.00
C GLY A 184 5.26 3.20 -19.78
N ARG A 185 4.96 3.63 -21.02
CA ARG A 185 5.86 4.46 -21.84
C ARG A 185 6.23 5.77 -21.15
N ARG A 186 5.25 6.46 -20.55
CA ARG A 186 5.47 7.71 -19.81
C ARG A 186 6.34 7.50 -18.57
N ALA A 187 6.14 6.40 -17.83
CA ALA A 187 6.95 6.04 -16.68
C ALA A 187 8.41 5.74 -17.08
N VAL A 188 8.62 4.98 -18.16
CA VAL A 188 9.95 4.71 -18.73
C VAL A 188 10.61 6.01 -19.19
N ALA A 189 9.90 6.87 -19.91
CA ALA A 189 10.42 8.16 -20.35
C ALA A 189 10.86 9.04 -19.18
N ARG A 190 10.06 9.11 -18.10
CA ARG A 190 10.42 9.82 -16.86
C ARG A 190 11.67 9.23 -16.21
N ARG A 191 11.76 7.91 -16.09
CA ARG A 191 12.93 7.24 -15.51
C ARG A 191 14.19 7.51 -16.34
N THR A 192 14.10 7.48 -17.67
CA THR A 192 15.20 7.82 -18.57
C THR A 192 15.60 9.28 -18.46
N ALA A 193 14.64 10.20 -18.37
CA ALA A 193 14.88 11.63 -18.18
C ALA A 193 15.57 11.91 -16.83
N ALA A 194 15.07 11.33 -15.74
CA ALA A 194 15.67 11.43 -14.41
C ALA A 194 17.09 10.88 -14.38
N ARG A 195 17.35 9.74 -15.05
CA ARG A 195 18.70 9.17 -15.18
C ARG A 195 19.63 10.11 -15.95
N ARG A 196 19.17 10.73 -17.04
CA ARG A 196 19.95 11.73 -17.79
C ARG A 196 20.26 12.95 -16.95
N ALA A 197 19.28 13.47 -16.20
CA ALA A 197 19.48 14.60 -15.29
C ALA A 197 20.49 14.27 -14.18
N ALA A 198 20.39 13.08 -13.58
CA ALA A 198 21.35 12.60 -12.58
C ALA A 198 22.77 12.44 -13.15
N SER A 199 22.90 11.91 -14.38
CA SER A 199 24.19 11.81 -15.07
C SER A 199 24.80 13.18 -15.38
N ALA A 200 23.99 14.15 -15.83
CA ALA A 200 24.45 15.52 -16.09
C ALA A 200 24.94 16.22 -14.81
N ARG A 201 24.36 15.92 -13.65
CA ARG A 201 24.83 16.43 -12.36
C ARG A 201 26.20 15.84 -11.96
N ARG A 202 26.48 14.58 -12.30
CA ARG A 202 27.79 13.95 -12.01
C ARG A 202 28.93 14.49 -12.87
N THR A 203 28.66 14.90 -14.12
CA THR A 203 29.71 15.44 -15.00
C THR A 203 30.18 16.83 -14.58
N PHE A 204 29.35 17.60 -13.87
CA PHE A 204 29.74 18.92 -13.35
C PHE A 204 30.51 18.88 -12.02
N SER A 205 30.50 17.76 -11.29
CA SER A 205 31.26 17.61 -10.03
C SER A 205 32.67 17.04 -10.22
N HIS A 206 33.05 16.66 -11.44
CA HIS A 206 34.46 16.44 -11.77
C HIS A 206 35.10 17.78 -12.10
N THR A 207 35.27 18.62 -11.08
CA THR A 207 36.37 19.58 -11.09
C THR A 207 37.63 18.74 -11.30
N PRO A 208 38.40 18.93 -12.39
CA PRO A 208 39.67 18.25 -12.52
C PRO A 208 40.48 18.51 -11.25
N PRO A 209 41.16 17.51 -10.68
CA PRO A 209 42.00 17.70 -9.51
C PRO A 209 42.92 18.88 -9.82
N ALA A 210 42.85 19.92 -8.97
CA ALA A 210 43.64 21.12 -9.13
C ALA A 210 45.09 20.71 -9.40
N THR A 211 45.54 20.92 -10.62
CA THR A 211 46.95 20.78 -10.97
C THR A 211 47.72 21.68 -9.99
N PRO A 212 48.67 21.14 -9.20
CA PRO A 212 49.49 21.96 -8.33
C PRO A 212 50.48 22.75 -9.19
N SER A 213 50.00 23.83 -9.81
CA SER A 213 50.86 24.80 -10.45
C SER A 213 51.24 25.83 -9.39
N CYS A 214 52.44 25.63 -8.84
CA CYS A 214 53.30 26.73 -8.42
C CYS A 214 53.17 27.89 -9.41
N THR A 215 52.93 29.10 -8.92
CA THR A 215 53.85 30.25 -9.03
C THR A 215 53.08 31.53 -8.74
N SER A 216 53.53 32.22 -7.71
CA SER A 216 53.22 33.60 -7.35
C SER A 216 53.22 34.54 -8.56
N ALA A 217 52.28 35.48 -8.63
CA ALA A 217 52.57 36.92 -8.75
C ALA A 217 51.37 37.76 -9.21
N ILE A 218 51.10 38.80 -8.39
CA ILE A 218 50.66 40.17 -8.71
C ILE A 218 49.16 40.42 -9.04
N PRO A 219 48.51 41.37 -8.32
CA PRO A 219 47.19 41.90 -8.65
C PRO A 219 47.28 43.06 -9.64
N ALA A 220 46.48 43.03 -10.71
CA ALA A 220 46.30 44.19 -11.59
C ALA A 220 44.87 44.24 -12.15
N SER A 221 44.12 45.23 -11.66
CA SER A 221 43.13 46.07 -12.35
C SER A 221 42.53 45.62 -13.69
N SER A 222 41.19 45.44 -13.69
CA SER A 222 40.16 45.84 -14.68
C SER A 222 40.42 45.65 -16.20
N PRO A 223 39.44 45.12 -16.97
CA PRO A 223 38.30 45.98 -17.34
C PRO A 223 36.93 45.31 -17.49
N ARG A 224 35.90 46.13 -17.24
CA ARG A 224 34.52 45.96 -17.73
C ARG A 224 34.54 45.65 -19.23
N ARG A 225 34.23 44.40 -19.60
CA ARG A 225 33.88 44.03 -20.98
C ARG A 225 32.37 44.03 -21.09
N SER A 226 31.84 45.03 -21.80
CA SER A 226 30.46 45.07 -22.26
C SER A 226 30.14 43.82 -23.09
N PRO A 227 29.04 43.10 -22.84
CA PRO A 227 28.60 42.07 -23.76
C PRO A 227 28.03 42.72 -25.03
N SER A 228 28.66 42.36 -26.15
CA SER A 228 28.23 42.67 -27.51
C SER A 228 26.82 42.13 -27.79
N ALA A 229 25.99 42.96 -28.39
CA ALA A 229 24.65 42.62 -28.85
C ALA A 229 24.74 41.58 -29.98
N GLY A 230 24.46 40.32 -29.65
CA GLY A 230 24.28 39.23 -30.59
C GLY A 230 22.88 39.22 -31.23
N PRO A 231 22.72 38.53 -32.37
CA PRO A 231 21.65 38.74 -33.34
C PRO A 231 20.26 38.36 -32.82
N SER A 232 19.31 39.25 -33.14
CA SER A 232 17.87 39.13 -33.01
C SER A 232 17.35 37.71 -33.24
N GLN A 233 17.01 37.02 -32.15
CA GLN A 233 16.12 35.87 -32.23
C GLN A 233 14.68 36.36 -32.49
N PRO A 234 13.89 35.62 -33.28
CA PRO A 234 12.49 35.96 -33.52
C PRO A 234 11.74 36.00 -32.19
N ARG A 235 11.13 37.16 -31.92
CA ARG A 235 10.23 37.42 -30.79
C ARG A 235 9.24 36.27 -30.62
N ARG A 236 9.53 35.35 -29.69
CA ARG A 236 8.50 34.50 -29.12
C ARG A 236 7.61 35.39 -28.27
N ARG A 237 6.41 35.61 -28.80
CA ARG A 237 5.19 36.12 -28.16
C ARG A 237 5.30 36.04 -26.64
N ALA A 238 5.34 37.22 -26.01
CA ALA A 238 5.38 37.39 -24.56
C ALA A 238 4.26 36.59 -23.91
N GLN A 239 4.63 35.49 -23.27
CA GLN A 239 3.82 34.86 -22.25
C GLN A 239 3.95 35.72 -21.00
N PRO A 240 2.84 36.05 -20.31
CA PRO A 240 2.88 36.86 -19.09
C PRO A 240 3.80 36.21 -18.06
N LEU A 241 4.67 37.04 -17.46
CA LEU A 241 5.57 36.70 -16.38
C LEU A 241 4.77 36.13 -15.21
N ARG A 242 4.68 34.80 -15.15
CA ARG A 242 4.20 34.06 -14.00
C ARG A 242 5.30 34.13 -12.94
N VAL A 243 5.02 34.93 -11.92
CA VAL A 243 5.84 35.12 -10.72
C VAL A 243 6.28 33.76 -10.15
N SER A 244 7.60 33.67 -9.92
CA SER A 244 8.33 32.75 -9.04
C SER A 244 7.58 31.50 -8.58
N SER A 245 7.74 30.46 -9.39
CA SER A 245 7.53 29.06 -9.05
C SER A 245 8.33 28.70 -7.80
N PHE A 246 7.62 28.51 -6.70
CA PHE A 246 8.10 27.73 -5.56
C PHE A 246 8.30 26.30 -6.09
N ASP A 247 9.56 25.94 -6.35
CA ASP A 247 9.98 24.61 -6.81
C ASP A 247 9.87 23.64 -5.62
N SER A 248 8.62 23.28 -5.29
CA SER A 248 8.31 22.12 -4.47
C SER A 248 7.88 21.02 -5.42
N ASP A 249 8.81 20.09 -5.66
CA ASP A 249 8.67 18.86 -6.46
C ASP A 249 7.61 17.86 -5.88
N GLU A 250 6.66 18.35 -5.07
CA GLU A 250 5.70 17.58 -4.28
C GLU A 250 4.27 17.62 -4.88
N ASP A 251 4.00 18.49 -5.86
CA ASP A 251 2.67 18.66 -6.47
C ASP A 251 2.44 17.81 -7.74
N LEU A 252 3.31 16.82 -8.03
CA LEU A 252 3.21 15.99 -9.24
C LEU A 252 2.57 14.61 -9.02
N MET A 253 1.56 14.53 -8.14
CA MET A 253 0.74 13.33 -7.95
C MET A 253 -0.76 13.55 -8.19
N ASP A 254 -1.24 14.78 -8.41
CA ASP A 254 -2.65 15.09 -8.71
C ASP A 254 -2.92 15.03 -10.23
N LEU A 255 -2.54 13.93 -10.88
CA LEU A 255 -3.09 13.54 -12.18
C LEU A 255 -4.21 12.52 -11.94
N ASP A 256 -5.23 12.98 -11.23
CA ASP A 256 -6.59 12.44 -11.30
C ASP A 256 -7.17 12.82 -12.68
N ASP A 257 -6.52 12.31 -13.73
CA ASP A 257 -7.18 12.10 -15.01
C ASP A 257 -8.00 10.82 -14.80
N ASP A 258 -9.20 11.04 -14.24
CA ASP A 258 -10.32 10.12 -14.11
C ASP A 258 -10.78 9.68 -15.51
N VAL A 259 -9.88 9.06 -16.27
CA VAL A 259 -10.27 8.06 -17.25
C VAL A 259 -10.76 6.89 -16.39
N GLN A 260 -12.03 6.99 -16.00
CA GLN A 260 -12.86 5.82 -15.81
C GLN A 260 -12.78 5.07 -17.13
N ASP A 261 -11.81 4.16 -17.20
CA ASP A 261 -11.70 3.07 -18.16
C ASP A 261 -12.93 2.18 -17.93
N ASN A 262 -14.08 2.71 -18.34
CA ASN A 262 -15.33 2.01 -18.47
C ASN A 262 -15.16 1.15 -19.70
N GLY A 263 -14.52 0.00 -19.51
CA GLY A 263 -14.55 -1.15 -20.40
C GLY A 263 -14.42 -0.81 -21.89
N ASP A 264 -13.19 -0.81 -22.40
CA ASP A 264 -12.97 -1.73 -23.52
C ASP A 264 -13.09 -3.14 -22.92
N GLU A 265 -14.34 -3.60 -22.79
CA GLU A 265 -14.64 -5.01 -22.92
C GLU A 265 -14.07 -5.38 -24.28
N ASP A 266 -12.90 -6.01 -24.25
CA ASP A 266 -12.36 -6.74 -25.38
C ASP A 266 -13.54 -7.44 -26.06
N ASP A 267 -13.79 -7.02 -27.31
CA ASP A 267 -14.51 -7.74 -28.34
C ASP A 267 -13.90 -9.15 -28.40
N GLU A 268 -14.31 -10.03 -27.47
CA GLU A 268 -14.22 -11.46 -27.67
C GLU A 268 -14.97 -11.72 -28.97
N PRO A 269 -14.32 -12.30 -30.00
CA PRO A 269 -15.03 -12.67 -31.21
C PRO A 269 -16.14 -13.61 -30.78
N LYS A 270 -17.38 -13.17 -30.97
CA LYS A 270 -18.58 -13.98 -30.84
C LYS A 270 -18.44 -15.16 -31.80
N LEU A 271 -17.79 -16.23 -31.34
CA LEU A 271 -17.91 -17.54 -31.91
C LEU A 271 -19.37 -17.89 -31.77
N SER A 272 -20.08 -17.70 -32.89
CA SER A 272 -21.40 -18.22 -33.20
C SER A 272 -21.70 -19.47 -32.38
N ARG A 273 -22.40 -19.26 -31.25
CA ARG A 273 -23.00 -20.32 -30.46
C ARG A 273 -24.17 -20.82 -31.31
N SER A 274 -23.86 -21.78 -32.16
CA SER A 274 -24.80 -22.52 -32.97
C SER A 274 -25.96 -22.99 -32.11
N GLU A 275 -27.12 -22.85 -32.72
CA GLU A 275 -28.42 -23.19 -32.21
C GLU A 275 -28.47 -24.64 -31.72
N GLY A 276 -28.83 -24.80 -30.46
CA GLY A 276 -29.06 -26.11 -29.84
C GLY A 276 -30.14 -26.03 -28.80
N LYS A 277 -31.19 -25.24 -29.06
CA LYS A 277 -32.35 -25.05 -28.16
C LYS A 277 -33.30 -26.24 -28.28
N LYS A 278 -32.86 -27.42 -27.80
CA LYS A 278 -33.79 -28.52 -27.47
C LYS A 278 -34.51 -28.15 -26.19
N ARG A 279 -35.72 -27.59 -26.34
CA ARG A 279 -36.72 -27.45 -25.28
C ARG A 279 -37.12 -28.86 -24.84
N ALA A 280 -36.56 -29.33 -23.73
CA ALA A 280 -37.17 -30.39 -22.95
C ALA A 280 -38.33 -29.75 -22.17
N ALA A 281 -39.55 -30.11 -22.53
CA ALA A 281 -40.75 -29.79 -21.79
C ALA A 281 -40.65 -30.44 -20.40
N LEU A 282 -40.58 -29.61 -19.35
CA LEU A 282 -40.81 -30.04 -17.98
C LEU A 282 -42.33 -30.03 -17.73
N PRO A 283 -42.89 -31.08 -17.12
CA PRO A 283 -44.32 -31.20 -16.93
C PRO A 283 -44.82 -30.21 -15.89
N ASP A 284 -45.96 -29.65 -16.25
CA ASP A 284 -46.85 -28.83 -15.45
C ASP A 284 -47.28 -29.59 -14.18
N GLY A 285 -47.34 -28.88 -13.05
CA GLY A 285 -47.93 -29.43 -11.83
C GLY A 285 -47.06 -29.29 -10.59
N GLN A 286 -47.28 -28.22 -9.81
CA GLN A 286 -47.92 -28.37 -8.50
C GLN A 286 -48.15 -26.99 -7.86
N ALA A 287 -49.41 -26.57 -7.91
CA ALA A 287 -49.94 -25.43 -7.18
C ALA A 287 -49.82 -25.66 -5.67
N ARG A 288 -48.87 -24.98 -5.03
CA ARG A 288 -48.80 -24.91 -3.55
C ARG A 288 -49.80 -23.88 -3.06
N LYS A 289 -50.97 -24.38 -2.66
CA LYS A 289 -51.95 -23.68 -1.80
C LYS A 289 -51.25 -23.16 -0.55
N ARG A 290 -51.15 -21.84 -0.40
CA ARG A 290 -50.76 -21.20 0.86
C ARG A 290 -52.00 -21.07 1.73
N SER A 291 -52.06 -21.88 2.78
CA SER A 291 -53.00 -21.73 3.89
C SER A 291 -52.73 -20.38 4.57
N ARG A 292 -53.72 -19.48 4.52
CA ARG A 292 -53.89 -18.44 5.53
C ARG A 292 -54.18 -19.14 6.86
N ARG A 293 -53.53 -18.70 7.93
CA ARG A 293 -53.96 -18.96 9.30
C ARG A 293 -54.38 -17.60 9.86
N ASP A 294 -55.62 -17.55 10.32
CA ASP A 294 -56.14 -16.56 11.25
C ASP A 294 -55.46 -16.71 12.63
#